data_AF-A0AAU9MWW5-F1
#
_entry.id   AF-A0AAU9MWW5-F1
#
_cell.length_a   1.000
_cell.length_b   1.000
_cell.length_c   1.000
_cell.angle_alpha   90.00
_cell.angle_beta   90.00
_cell.angle_gamma   90.00
#
_symmetry.space_group_name_H-M   'P 1'
#
loop_
_entity.id
_entity.type
_entity.pdbx_description
1 polymer ?
#
loop_
_entity_poly.entity_id
_entity_poly.type
_entity_poly.pdbx_seq_one_letter_code
_entity_poly.pdbx_strand_id
1 'polypeptide(L)'
;MANHVRFGYDPKTDDYKVVKLTRILQPPGMIWQVEVYSMKKGSWEFIIQTFPLHLTQISDLDDETCADGHLHWLCYCDDLEQKQETIVAFDLGVDTFNEILFQVLYFITNHHGSRFNYLGVLAGKLCVMSCVDHGECEVWVMDEYGVAESWVKQTSCVFPV
;
A
#
# COMPACT_ATOMS: atom_id res chain seq x y z
N MET A 1 -5.33 13.88 14.11
CA MET A 1 -5.38 12.43 13.86
C MET A 1 -5.34 12.24 12.36
N ALA A 2 -4.35 11.51 11.85
CA ALA A 2 -4.32 11.15 10.44
C ALA A 2 -5.14 9.86 10.27
N ASN A 3 -6.08 9.87 9.34
CA ASN A 3 -6.93 8.74 9.00
C ASN A 3 -6.60 8.33 7.56
N HIS A 4 -6.35 7.04 7.34
CA HIS A 4 -6.21 6.50 5.99
C HIS A 4 -7.36 5.53 5.75
N VAL A 5 -8.03 5.68 4.61
CA VAL A 5 -9.22 4.90 4.28
C VAL A 5 -9.02 4.28 2.90
N ARG A 6 -9.39 3.00 2.79
CA ARG A 6 -9.43 2.28 1.52
C ARG A 6 -10.75 1.52 1.41
N PHE A 7 -11.23 1.41 0.19
CA PHE A 7 -12.45 0.68 -0.17
C PHE A 7 -12.09 -0.43 -1.15
N GLY A 8 -12.70 -1.59 -0.98
CA GLY A 8 -12.44 -2.73 -1.86
C GLY A 8 -13.52 -3.78 -1.83
N TYR A 9 -13.38 -4.71 -2.77
CA TYR A 9 -14.27 -5.86 -2.94
C TYR A 9 -13.59 -7.12 -2.41
N ASP A 10 -14.27 -7.83 -1.52
CA ASP A 10 -13.92 -9.17 -1.06
C ASP A 10 -14.62 -10.21 -1.95
N PRO A 11 -13.91 -10.87 -2.88
CA PRO A 11 -14.50 -11.90 -3.72
C PRO A 11 -14.86 -13.18 -2.96
N LYS A 12 -14.29 -13.43 -1.76
CA LYS A 12 -14.54 -14.66 -1.00
C LYS A 12 -15.93 -14.62 -0.35
N THR A 13 -16.31 -13.46 0.19
CA THR A 13 -17.63 -13.27 0.81
C THR A 13 -18.60 -12.48 -0.06
N ASP A 14 -18.18 -12.06 -1.25
CA ASP A 14 -18.92 -11.20 -2.17
C ASP A 14 -19.38 -9.90 -1.46
N ASP A 15 -18.52 -9.34 -0.62
CA ASP A 15 -18.80 -8.15 0.17
C ASP A 15 -17.94 -6.98 -0.30
N TYR A 16 -18.44 -5.78 -0.10
CA TYR A 16 -17.61 -4.61 -0.23
C TYR A 16 -17.29 -4.10 1.17
N LYS A 17 -16.04 -3.75 1.38
CA LYS A 17 -15.54 -3.37 2.68
C LYS A 17 -14.80 -2.04 2.61
N VAL A 18 -14.88 -1.28 3.70
CA VAL A 18 -14.05 -0.09 3.94
C VAL A 18 -13.11 -0.40 5.09
N VAL A 19 -11.82 -0.24 4.88
CA VAL A 19 -10.82 -0.36 5.94
C VAL A 19 -10.33 1.03 6.30
N LYS A 20 -10.41 1.37 7.59
CA LYS A 20 -9.98 2.64 8.14
C LYS A 20 -8.85 2.40 9.14
N LEU A 21 -7.73 3.08 8.90
CA LEU A 21 -6.56 3.14 9.76
C LEU A 21 -6.53 4.49 10.45
N THR A 22 -6.53 4.50 11.78
CA THR A 22 -6.46 5.73 12.58
C THR A 22 -5.20 5.70 13.43
N ARG A 23 -4.33 6.70 13.28
CA ARG A 23 -3.14 6.84 14.14
C ARG A 23 -3.55 7.44 15.48
N ILE A 24 -3.44 6.66 16.55
CA ILE A 24 -3.83 7.06 17.91
C ILE A 24 -2.65 6.97 18.88
N LEU A 25 -2.65 7.83 19.89
CA LEU A 25 -1.69 7.80 20.99
C LEU A 25 -2.19 6.82 22.06
N GLN A 26 -1.46 5.73 22.29
CA GLN A 26 -1.72 4.76 23.36
C GLN A 26 -0.40 4.34 24.02
N PRO A 27 -0.26 4.37 25.35
CA PRO A 27 0.98 3.96 26.01
C PRO A 27 1.43 2.55 25.56
N PRO A 28 2.70 2.35 25.13
CA PRO A 28 3.87 3.23 25.27
C PRO A 28 4.16 4.18 24.09
N GLY A 29 3.31 4.29 23.07
CA GLY A 29 3.61 5.07 21.87
C GLY A 29 2.41 5.40 20.95
N MET A 30 2.65 5.49 19.64
CA MET A 30 1.57 5.56 18.65
C MET A 30 1.26 4.17 18.13
N ILE A 31 -0.03 3.88 17.96
CA ILE A 31 -0.50 2.67 17.29
C ILE A 31 -1.48 3.02 16.17
N TRP A 32 -1.65 2.07 15.26
CA TRP A 32 -2.68 2.12 14.24
C TRP A 32 -3.89 1.30 14.70
N GLN A 33 -5.00 1.99 14.94
CA GLN A 33 -6.29 1.35 15.16
C GLN A 33 -6.92 1.02 13.81
N VAL A 34 -7.47 -0.19 13.70
CA VAL A 34 -8.04 -0.70 12.45
C VAL A 34 -9.52 -0.99 12.64
N GLU A 35 -10.33 -0.40 11.76
CA GLU A 35 -11.78 -0.54 11.72
C GLU A 35 -12.20 -1.00 10.32
N VAL A 36 -13.10 -1.97 10.24
CA VAL A 36 -13.63 -2.50 8.98
C VAL A 36 -15.13 -2.31 8.93
N TYR A 37 -15.62 -1.62 7.91
CA TYR A 37 -17.03 -1.59 7.55
C TYR A 37 -17.31 -2.71 6.57
N SER A 38 -18.36 -3.49 6.81
CA SER A 38 -18.91 -4.44 5.85
C SER A 38 -20.22 -3.89 5.30
N MET A 39 -20.33 -3.77 3.97
CA MET A 39 -21.57 -3.34 3.32
C MET A 39 -22.69 -4.37 3.54
N LYS A 40 -22.39 -5.66 3.48
CA LYS A 40 -23.35 -6.73 3.77
C LYS A 40 -23.87 -6.70 5.20
N LYS A 41 -23.03 -6.44 6.19
CA LYS A 41 -23.46 -6.32 7.60
C LYS A 41 -24.08 -4.96 7.91
N GLY A 42 -23.68 -3.92 7.18
CA GLY A 42 -24.10 -2.55 7.41
C GLY A 42 -23.48 -1.91 8.66
N SER A 43 -22.39 -2.45 9.19
CA SER A 43 -21.77 -2.03 10.46
C SER A 43 -20.25 -1.98 10.40
N TRP A 44 -19.68 -1.14 11.27
CA TRP A 44 -18.24 -1.10 11.56
C TRP A 44 -17.89 -2.11 12.64
N GLU A 45 -16.76 -2.78 12.47
CA GLU A 45 -16.18 -3.70 13.45
C GLU A 45 -14.71 -3.31 13.72
N PHE A 46 -14.32 -3.34 15.00
CA PHE A 46 -12.92 -3.25 15.38
C PHE A 46 -12.26 -4.61 15.20
N ILE A 47 -11.12 -4.64 14.51
CA ILE A 47 -10.31 -5.85 14.39
C ILE A 47 -9.09 -5.77 15.30
N ILE A 48 -8.80 -6.89 15.96
CA ILE A 48 -7.70 -7.01 16.93
C ILE A 48 -6.33 -7.03 16.22
N GLN A 49 -6.33 -7.32 14.92
CA GLN A 49 -5.11 -7.40 14.13
C GLN A 49 -4.41 -6.03 14.09
N THR A 50 -3.13 -6.03 14.42
CA THR A 50 -2.31 -4.83 14.43
C THR A 50 -1.67 -4.61 13.08
N PHE A 51 -1.79 -3.39 12.56
CA PHE A 51 -0.91 -2.89 11.51
C PHE A 51 0.56 -3.03 11.94
N PRO A 52 1.52 -3.26 11.02
CA PRO A 52 2.93 -3.41 11.38
C PRO A 52 3.47 -2.22 12.19
N LEU A 53 3.98 -2.48 13.40
CA LEU A 53 4.33 -1.45 14.38
C LEU A 53 5.56 -0.61 14.00
N HIS A 54 6.44 -1.15 13.15
CA HIS A 54 7.64 -0.46 12.70
C HIS A 54 7.33 0.60 11.61
N LEU A 55 6.13 0.59 11.04
CA LEU A 55 5.70 1.53 10.00
C LEU A 55 5.03 2.75 10.65
N THR A 56 5.68 3.92 10.53
CA THR A 56 5.28 5.14 11.21
C THR A 56 4.44 6.07 10.33
N GLN A 57 4.54 5.91 9.01
CA GLN A 57 3.86 6.74 8.01
C GLN A 57 3.23 5.91 6.89
N ILE A 58 2.13 6.43 6.34
CA ILE A 58 1.43 5.90 5.17
C ILE A 58 1.41 7.01 4.12
N SER A 59 1.69 6.66 2.87
CA SER A 59 1.62 7.59 1.74
C SER A 59 0.19 8.07 1.50
N ASP A 60 0.04 9.38 1.35
CA ASP A 60 -1.23 9.99 0.93
C ASP A 60 -1.37 10.06 -0.61
N LEU A 61 -0.35 9.60 -1.36
CA LEU A 61 -0.29 9.71 -2.82
C LEU A 61 -0.98 8.56 -3.56
N ASP A 62 -1.42 7.52 -2.85
CA ASP A 62 -1.98 6.33 -3.47
C ASP A 62 -3.51 6.42 -3.64
N ASP A 63 -3.98 6.19 -4.87
CA ASP A 63 -5.38 6.05 -5.25
C ASP A 63 -5.77 4.56 -5.37
N GLU A 64 -7.04 4.24 -5.08
CA GLU A 64 -7.73 2.93 -5.23
C GLU A 64 -6.84 1.71 -5.54
N THR A 65 -6.31 1.10 -4.49
CA THR A 65 -5.36 -0.01 -4.57
C THR A 65 -5.98 -1.38 -4.28
N CYS A 66 -7.23 -1.61 -4.68
CA CYS A 66 -7.87 -2.92 -4.48
C CYS A 66 -7.52 -3.89 -5.62
N ALA A 67 -6.63 -4.84 -5.36
CA ALA A 67 -6.25 -5.90 -6.32
C ALA A 67 -6.35 -7.27 -5.66
N ASP A 68 -6.91 -8.25 -6.38
CA ASP A 68 -7.05 -9.64 -5.91
C ASP A 68 -7.68 -9.79 -4.51
N GLY A 69 -8.67 -8.95 -4.17
CA GLY A 69 -9.32 -8.97 -2.85
C GLY A 69 -8.48 -8.37 -1.72
N HIS A 70 -7.40 -7.66 -2.04
CA HIS A 70 -6.52 -7.02 -1.08
C HIS A 70 -6.46 -5.51 -1.28
N LEU A 71 -6.43 -4.79 -0.17
CA LEU A 71 -6.19 -3.34 -0.12
C LEU A 71 -4.72 -3.06 0.16
N HIS A 72 -4.14 -2.06 -0.50
CA HIS A 72 -2.70 -1.79 -0.37
C HIS A 72 -2.42 -0.36 0.11
N TRP A 73 -1.34 -0.21 0.88
CA TRP A 73 -0.80 1.07 1.31
C TRP A 73 0.70 1.08 1.11
N LEU A 74 1.23 2.16 0.56
CA LEU A 74 2.66 2.42 0.60
C LEU A 74 3.01 3.04 1.94
N CYS A 75 3.99 2.48 2.63
CA CYS A 75 4.33 2.82 4.01
C CYS A 75 5.83 3.04 4.19
N TYR A 76 6.19 3.81 5.22
CA TYR A 76 7.57 4.19 5.51
C TYR A 76 7.89 4.04 7.00
N CYS A 77 9.16 3.78 7.29
CA CYS A 77 9.74 3.85 8.64
C CYS A 77 10.68 5.06 8.75
N ASP A 78 10.49 5.89 9.76
CA ASP A 78 11.32 7.08 10.00
C ASP A 78 12.75 6.78 10.49
N ASP A 79 12.99 5.58 11.05
CA ASP A 79 14.21 5.24 11.79
C ASP A 79 15.34 4.70 10.89
N LEU A 80 15.10 4.61 9.58
CA LEU A 80 16.10 4.13 8.62
C LEU A 80 16.73 5.33 7.90
N GLU A 81 18.07 5.40 7.91
CA GLU A 81 18.86 6.38 7.12
C GLU A 81 18.50 6.36 5.62
N GLN A 82 17.89 5.26 5.17
CA GLN A 82 17.23 5.13 3.87
C GLN A 82 15.74 4.92 4.09
N LYS A 83 14.90 5.75 3.47
CA LYS A 83 13.44 5.57 3.46
C LYS A 83 13.10 4.25 2.76
N GLN A 84 13.09 3.14 3.50
CA GLN A 84 12.61 1.88 2.98
C GLN A 84 11.09 1.98 2.86
N GLU A 85 10.59 1.90 1.63
CA GLU A 85 9.17 1.81 1.40
C GLU A 85 8.73 0.36 1.46
N THR A 86 7.61 0.13 2.13
CA THR A 86 7.00 -1.19 2.30
C THR A 86 5.57 -1.10 1.82
N ILE A 87 5.14 -2.06 1.00
CA ILE A 87 3.72 -2.18 0.63
C ILE A 87 3.07 -3.05 1.67
N VAL A 88 2.07 -2.52 2.37
CA VAL A 88 1.23 -3.30 3.28
C VAL A 88 -0.04 -3.68 2.53
N ALA A 89 -0.37 -4.96 2.52
CA ALA A 89 -1.59 -5.51 1.98
C ALA A 89 -2.54 -5.94 3.10
N PHE A 90 -3.83 -5.69 2.97
CA PHE A 90 -4.87 -6.21 3.85
C PHE A 90 -5.79 -7.15 3.07
N ASP A 91 -5.82 -8.44 3.43
CA ASP A 91 -6.73 -9.44 2.85
C ASP A 91 -8.14 -9.20 3.38
N LEU A 92 -9.05 -8.77 2.51
CA LEU A 92 -10.43 -8.49 2.88
C LEU A 92 -11.22 -9.74 3.28
N GLY A 93 -10.79 -10.93 2.87
CA GLY A 93 -11.51 -12.17 3.14
C GLY A 93 -11.19 -12.81 4.48
N VAL A 94 -10.02 -12.52 5.06
CA VAL A 94 -9.63 -13.00 6.40
C VAL A 94 -9.32 -11.88 7.39
N ASP A 95 -9.40 -10.63 6.95
CA ASP A 95 -9.17 -9.43 7.75
C ASP A 95 -7.77 -9.35 8.40
N THR A 96 -6.72 -9.71 7.63
CA THR A 96 -5.32 -9.73 8.09
C THR A 96 -4.37 -8.89 7.23
N PHE A 97 -3.31 -8.35 7.85
CA PHE A 97 -2.24 -7.64 7.15
C PHE A 97 -1.11 -8.59 6.73
N ASN A 98 -0.53 -8.32 5.57
CA ASN A 98 0.71 -8.90 5.06
C ASN A 98 1.62 -7.79 4.55
N GLU A 99 2.93 -7.98 4.69
CA GLU A 99 3.91 -7.05 4.15
C GLU A 99 4.50 -7.62 2.86
N ILE A 100 4.47 -6.80 1.81
CA ILE A 100 5.12 -7.07 0.55
C ILE A 100 6.33 -6.15 0.48
N LEU A 101 7.52 -6.76 0.61
CA LEU A 101 8.77 -6.03 0.43
C LEU A 101 8.85 -5.53 -1.01
N PHE A 102 8.85 -4.21 -1.18
CA PHE A 102 9.03 -3.60 -2.48
C PHE A 102 10.53 -3.55 -2.83
N GLN A 103 11.08 -4.72 -3.17
CA GLN A 103 12.52 -4.89 -3.47
C GLN A 103 12.94 -4.21 -4.78
N VAL A 104 11.98 -3.79 -5.62
CA VAL A 104 12.26 -3.04 -6.85
C VAL A 104 13.09 -1.79 -6.56
N LEU A 105 12.95 -1.17 -5.37
CA LEU A 105 13.75 -0.01 -4.96
C LEU A 105 15.26 -0.26 -5.03
N TYR A 106 15.73 -1.49 -4.77
CA TYR A 106 17.15 -1.84 -4.88
C TYR A 106 17.68 -1.80 -6.32
N PHE A 107 16.80 -2.00 -7.31
CA PHE A 107 17.17 -1.94 -8.72
C PHE A 107 17.20 -0.51 -9.27
N ILE A 108 16.51 0.44 -8.60
CA ILE A 108 16.35 1.82 -9.11
C ILE A 108 17.17 2.89 -8.36
N THR A 109 18.07 2.48 -7.46
CA THR A 109 18.95 3.34 -6.66
C THR A 109 20.09 4.02 -7.42
N ASN A 110 20.21 3.85 -8.75
CA ASN A 110 21.31 4.47 -9.52
C ASN A 110 21.05 5.94 -9.93
N HIS A 111 19.95 6.56 -9.48
CA HIS A 111 19.62 7.95 -9.84
C HIS A 111 19.67 8.88 -8.62
N HIS A 112 20.43 9.96 -8.74
CA HIS A 112 20.73 10.96 -7.69
C HIS A 112 19.56 11.94 -7.36
N GLY A 113 18.30 11.53 -7.44
CA GLY A 113 17.12 12.40 -7.25
C GLY A 113 16.09 11.85 -6.25
N SER A 114 15.16 12.70 -5.80
CA SER A 114 14.00 12.23 -5.02
C SER A 114 13.10 11.41 -5.93
N ARG A 115 12.60 10.29 -5.41
CA ARG A 115 11.63 9.42 -6.08
C ARG A 115 10.30 9.48 -5.38
N PHE A 116 9.24 9.47 -6.17
CA PHE A 116 7.86 9.37 -5.71
C PHE A 116 7.25 8.10 -6.30
N ASN A 117 6.72 7.25 -5.43
CA ASN A 117 6.08 6.02 -5.83
C ASN A 117 4.57 6.13 -5.59
N TYR A 118 3.81 5.70 -6.59
CA TYR A 118 2.35 5.71 -6.61
C TYR A 118 1.88 4.27 -6.79
N LEU A 119 1.13 3.75 -5.82
CA LEU A 119 0.43 2.49 -6.01
C LEU A 119 -0.79 2.65 -6.90
N GLY A 120 -1.11 1.59 -7.64
CA GLY A 120 -2.32 1.51 -8.42
C GLY A 120 -2.62 0.09 -8.85
N VAL A 121 -3.65 -0.05 -9.68
CA VAL A 121 -4.06 -1.34 -10.27
C VAL A 121 -4.07 -1.22 -11.78
N LEU A 122 -3.26 -2.04 -12.46
CA LEU A 122 -3.19 -2.11 -13.91
C LEU A 122 -3.65 -3.49 -14.39
N ALA A 123 -4.74 -3.53 -15.16
CA ALA A 123 -5.33 -4.77 -15.67
C ALA A 123 -5.61 -5.82 -14.56
N GLY A 124 -6.05 -5.36 -13.39
CA GLY A 124 -6.35 -6.21 -12.23
C GLY A 124 -5.13 -6.63 -11.40
N LYS A 125 -3.92 -6.23 -11.78
CA LYS A 125 -2.69 -6.51 -11.04
C LYS A 125 -2.21 -5.27 -10.29
N LEU A 126 -1.58 -5.48 -9.14
CA LEU A 126 -0.92 -4.41 -8.39
C LEU A 126 0.23 -3.82 -9.23
N CYS A 127 0.29 -2.50 -9.32
CA CYS A 127 1.35 -1.79 -10.00
C CYS A 127 1.92 -0.64 -9.17
N VAL A 128 3.17 -0.29 -9.44
CA VAL A 128 3.84 0.90 -8.91
C VAL A 128 4.30 1.76 -10.08
N MET A 129 3.92 3.03 -10.06
CA MET A 129 4.53 4.06 -10.89
C MET A 129 5.60 4.78 -10.05
N SER A 130 6.86 4.67 -10.45
CA SER A 130 8.01 5.30 -9.78
C SER A 130 8.50 6.47 -10.63
N CYS A 131 8.41 7.69 -10.11
CA CYS A 131 8.80 8.91 -10.82
C CYS A 131 9.98 9.58 -10.13
N VAL A 132 10.95 10.10 -10.90
CA VAL A 132 12.02 10.98 -10.42
C VAL A 132 11.66 12.45 -10.64
N ASP A 133 12.26 13.35 -9.87
CA ASP A 133 12.04 14.81 -9.93
C ASP A 133 12.13 15.43 -11.33
N HIS A 134 12.89 14.81 -12.25
CA HIS A 134 13.07 15.28 -13.63
C HIS A 134 11.98 14.82 -14.60
N GLY A 135 10.92 14.17 -14.09
CA GLY A 135 9.72 13.81 -14.85
C GLY A 135 9.77 12.42 -15.49
N GLU A 136 10.89 11.70 -15.42
CA GLU A 136 10.95 10.31 -15.87
C GLU A 136 10.22 9.40 -14.87
N CYS A 137 9.34 8.56 -15.39
CA CYS A 137 8.57 7.59 -14.62
C CYS A 137 8.70 6.20 -15.21
N GLU A 138 8.73 5.20 -14.34
CA GLU A 138 8.70 3.79 -14.69
C GLU A 138 7.46 3.14 -14.10
N VAL A 139 6.78 2.31 -14.88
CA VAL A 139 5.62 1.54 -14.42
C VAL A 139 6.03 0.09 -14.26
N TRP A 140 5.89 -0.41 -13.04
CA TRP A 140 6.18 -1.78 -12.65
C TRP A 140 4.89 -2.49 -12.28
N VAL A 141 4.72 -3.73 -12.71
CA VAL A 141 3.55 -4.56 -12.41
C VAL A 141 4.00 -5.83 -11.72
N MET A 142 3.31 -6.22 -10.65
CA MET A 142 3.50 -7.50 -9.98
C MET A 142 2.80 -8.58 -10.80
N ASP A 143 3.57 -9.40 -11.52
CA ASP A 143 3.00 -10.40 -12.42
C ASP A 143 2.32 -11.54 -11.66
N GLU A 144 2.92 -11.97 -10.54
CA GLU A 144 2.38 -12.96 -9.60
C GLU A 144 2.15 -12.30 -8.24
N TYR A 145 0.89 -12.26 -7.80
CA TYR A 145 0.53 -11.55 -6.58
C TYR A 145 1.26 -12.09 -5.34
N GLY A 146 1.83 -11.18 -4.53
CA GLY A 146 2.59 -11.50 -3.32
C GLY A 146 4.02 -12.03 -3.56
N VAL A 147 4.44 -12.26 -4.80
CA VAL A 147 5.79 -12.75 -5.14
C VAL A 147 6.69 -11.55 -5.47
N ALA A 148 7.63 -11.25 -4.58
CA ALA A 148 8.52 -10.08 -4.70
C ALA A 148 9.42 -10.11 -5.95
N GLU A 149 9.72 -11.28 -6.48
CA GLU A 149 10.56 -11.45 -7.68
C GLU A 149 9.76 -11.28 -8.98
N SER A 150 8.43 -11.21 -8.91
CA SER A 150 7.54 -11.15 -10.07
C SER A 150 7.30 -9.74 -10.61
N TRP A 151 7.93 -8.72 -10.04
CA TRP A 151 7.81 -7.35 -10.53
C TRP A 151 8.48 -7.22 -11.90
N VAL A 152 7.71 -6.82 -12.90
CA VAL A 152 8.16 -6.61 -14.27
C VAL A 152 7.93 -5.15 -14.68
N LYS A 153 8.97 -4.50 -15.22
CA LYS A 153 8.86 -3.17 -15.82
C LYS A 153 8.04 -3.28 -17.11
N GLN A 154 6.89 -2.59 -17.15
CA GLN A 154 6.02 -2.55 -18.33
C GLN A 154 6.42 -1.45 -19.30
N THR A 155 6.70 -0.25 -18.78
CA THR A 155 7.03 0.90 -19.62
C THR A 155 7.77 1.98 -18.82
N SER A 156 8.28 2.97 -19.54
CA SER A 156 8.74 4.24 -18.99
C SER A 156 8.10 5.39 -19.76
N CYS A 157 7.74 6.46 -19.07
CA CYS A 157 7.22 7.69 -19.65
C CYS A 157 7.95 8.90 -19.08
N VAL A 158 7.86 10.04 -19.78
CA VAL A 158 8.42 11.31 -19.32
C VAL A 158 7.27 12.32 -19.33
N PHE A 159 7.03 12.99 -18.19
CA PHE A 159 6.06 14.07 -18.16
C PHE A 159 6.50 15.20 -19.09
N PRO A 160 5.58 15.74 -19.92
CA PRO A 160 5.89 16.93 -20.70
C PRO A 160 6.16 18.11 -19.75
N VAL A 161 7.30 18.78 -19.95
CA VAL A 161 7.72 19.99 -19.23
C VAL A 161 7.10 21.23 -19.88
#